data_AF-A0A0F9R9K7-F1
#
_entry.id   AF-A0A0F9R9K7-F1
#
_cell.length_a   1.000
_cell.length_b   1.000
_cell.length_c   1.000
_cell.angle_alpha   90.00
_cell.angle_beta   90.00
_cell.angle_gamma   90.00
#
_symmetry.space_group_name_H-M   'P 1'
#
loop_
_entity.id
_entity.type
_entity.pdbx_description
1 polymer ?
#
loop_
_entity_poly.entity_id
_entity_poly.type
_entity_poly.pdbx_seq_one_letter_code
_entity_poly.pdbx_strand_id
1 'polypeptide(L)'
;MSVLTPRRKAILTEIRKNGRSPSYRELVRTVGYASLGSVNQALNVLRSGGYLTWVDRLCRTLTLTGKGLLAAQGYELIYLCDQDGIHEVR
;
A
#
# COMPACT_ATOMS: atom_id res chain seq x y z
N MET A 1 6.94 11.39 -7.89
CA MET A 1 6.68 10.25 -6.98
C MET A 1 6.22 9.09 -7.85
N SER A 2 6.94 7.97 -7.92
CA SER A 2 6.70 6.97 -8.99
C SER A 2 5.35 6.27 -8.87
N VAL A 3 4.67 6.12 -10.01
CA VAL A 3 3.44 5.34 -10.20
C VAL A 3 3.55 4.00 -9.46
N LEU A 4 2.50 3.61 -8.72
CA LEU A 4 2.48 2.34 -8.00
C LEU A 4 2.66 1.18 -8.98
N THR A 5 3.69 0.37 -8.74
CA THR A 5 3.91 -0.84 -9.54
C THR A 5 2.74 -1.81 -9.39
N PRO A 6 2.47 -2.66 -10.39
CA PRO A 6 1.38 -3.64 -10.33
C PRO A 6 1.40 -4.51 -9.07
N ARG A 7 2.60 -4.93 -8.63
CA ARG A 7 2.78 -5.70 -7.39
C ARG A 7 2.37 -4.92 -6.14
N ARG A 8 2.70 -3.63 -6.07
CA ARG A 8 2.30 -2.78 -4.93
C ARG A 8 0.80 -2.55 -4.92
N LYS A 9 0.16 -2.34 -6.09
CA LYS A 9 -1.31 -2.29 -6.19
C LYS A 9 -1.94 -3.60 -5.70
N ALA A 10 -1.39 -4.74 -6.10
CA ALA A 10 -1.87 -6.06 -5.66
C ALA A 10 -1.80 -6.26 -4.13
N ILE A 11 -0.75 -5.76 -3.44
CA ILE A 11 -0.69 -5.75 -1.98
C ILE A 11 -1.90 -4.99 -1.40
N LEU A 12 -2.20 -3.79 -1.91
CA LEU A 12 -3.31 -2.98 -1.40
C LEU A 12 -4.66 -3.67 -1.63
N THR A 13 -4.85 -4.26 -2.81
CA THR A 13 -6.05 -5.05 -3.12
C THR A 13 -6.21 -6.24 -2.17
N GLU A 14 -5.12 -6.91 -1.83
CA GLU A 14 -5.15 -8.08 -0.94
C GLU A 14 -5.46 -7.70 0.51
N ILE A 15 -4.92 -6.58 1.00
CA ILE A 15 -5.25 -6.04 2.32
C ILE A 15 -6.73 -5.64 2.38
N ARG A 16 -7.29 -5.10 1.29
CA ARG A 16 -8.71 -4.73 1.21
C ARG A 16 -9.64 -5.94 1.20
N LYS A 17 -9.27 -7.01 0.47
CA LYS A 17 -10.13 -8.18 0.26
C LYS A 17 -10.38 -8.97 1.54
N ASN A 18 -9.33 -9.14 2.34
CA ASN A 18 -9.42 -9.89 3.56
C ASN A 18 -10.01 -8.97 4.64
N GLY A 19 -11.13 -9.34 5.26
CA GLY A 19 -11.68 -8.66 6.45
C GLY A 19 -10.74 -8.70 7.68
N ARG A 20 -9.49 -9.10 7.47
CA ARG A 20 -8.38 -9.11 8.42
C ARG A 20 -7.11 -8.69 7.71
N SER A 21 -6.19 -8.13 8.47
CA SER A 21 -4.85 -7.86 7.98
C SER A 21 -4.11 -9.15 7.57
N PRO A 22 -3.55 -9.25 6.35
CA PRO A 22 -2.80 -10.42 5.91
C PRO A 22 -1.43 -10.49 6.59
N SER A 23 -0.92 -11.71 6.73
CA SER A 23 0.47 -11.96 7.13
C SER A 23 1.42 -11.76 5.95
N TYR A 24 2.71 -11.54 6.25
CA TYR A 24 3.72 -11.35 5.21
C TYR A 24 3.87 -12.61 4.34
N ARG A 25 3.67 -13.80 4.90
CA ARG A 25 3.69 -15.07 4.15
C ARG A 25 2.53 -15.18 3.16
N GLU A 26 1.34 -14.71 3.55
CA GLU A 26 0.19 -14.64 2.64
C GLU A 26 0.47 -13.66 1.51
N LEU A 27 1.00 -12.47 1.83
CA LEU A 27 1.37 -11.47 0.80
C LEU A 27 2.43 -11.99 -0.17
N VAL A 28 3.44 -12.73 0.31
CA VAL A 28 4.43 -13.39 -0.56
C VAL A 28 3.75 -14.32 -1.55
N ARG A 29 2.86 -15.19 -1.08
CA ARG A 29 2.16 -16.18 -1.91
C ARG A 29 1.21 -15.52 -2.91
N THR A 30 0.43 -14.54 -2.47
CA THR A 30 -0.59 -13.92 -3.33
C THR A 30 0.01 -12.98 -4.36
N VAL A 31 1.04 -12.20 -3.99
CA VAL A 31 1.61 -11.16 -4.87
C VAL A 31 2.84 -11.64 -5.64
N GLY A 32 3.37 -12.82 -5.31
CA GLY A 32 4.50 -13.42 -6.02
C GLY A 32 5.84 -12.74 -5.74
N TYR A 33 6.08 -12.33 -4.49
CA TYR A 33 7.39 -11.85 -4.07
C TYR A 33 8.36 -13.01 -3.81
N ALA A 34 9.64 -12.81 -4.12
CA ALA A 34 10.66 -13.84 -3.93
C ALA A 34 10.97 -14.12 -2.44
N SER A 35 10.76 -13.14 -1.56
CA SER A 35 11.09 -13.25 -0.14
C SER A 35 10.22 -12.35 0.75
N LEU A 36 10.21 -12.67 2.04
CA LEU A 36 9.60 -11.81 3.07
C LEU A 36 10.27 -10.43 3.14
N GLY A 37 11.57 -10.35 2.88
CA GLY A 37 12.31 -9.08 2.86
C GLY A 37 11.83 -8.15 1.75
N SER A 38 11.53 -8.70 0.57
CA SER A 38 10.98 -7.92 -0.55
C SER A 38 9.57 -7.40 -0.27
N VAL A 39 8.74 -8.19 0.42
CA VAL A 39 7.43 -7.73 0.90
C VAL A 39 7.60 -6.61 1.92
N ASN A 40 8.50 -6.78 2.89
CA ASN A 40 8.75 -5.75 3.91
C ASN A 40 9.22 -4.43 3.29
N GLN A 41 10.13 -4.49 2.32
CA GLN A 41 10.57 -3.31 1.56
C GLN A 41 9.40 -2.66 0.82
N ALA A 42 8.54 -3.45 0.16
CA ALA A 42 7.36 -2.93 -0.52
C ALA A 42 6.37 -2.26 0.44
N LEU A 43 6.14 -2.85 1.61
CA LEU A 43 5.29 -2.29 2.67
C LEU A 43 5.86 -0.99 3.22
N ASN A 44 7.17 -0.90 3.43
CA ASN A 44 7.83 0.34 3.84
C ASN A 44 7.64 1.47 2.82
N VAL A 45 7.78 1.17 1.52
CA VAL A 45 7.52 2.16 0.47
C VAL A 45 6.05 2.58 0.44
N LEU A 46 5.12 1.64 0.66
CA LEU A 46 3.69 1.95 0.73
C LEU A 46 3.34 2.81 1.96
N ARG A 47 3.98 2.57 3.11
CA ARG A 47 3.84 3.38 4.33
C ARG A 47 4.40 4.77 4.15
N SER A 48 5.62 4.90 3.64
CA SER A 48 6.23 6.21 3.35
C SER A 48 5.44 6.99 2.31
N GLY A 49 4.77 6.29 1.38
CA GLY A 49 3.87 6.89 0.39
C GLY A 49 2.47 7.23 0.91
N GLY A 50 2.18 6.95 2.18
CA GLY A 50 0.91 7.24 2.84
C GLY A 50 -0.25 6.33 2.40
N TYR A 51 0.01 5.16 1.82
CA TYR A 51 -1.04 4.23 1.36
C TYR A 51 -1.52 3.27 2.46
N LEU A 52 -0.67 2.97 3.44
CA LEU A 52 -1.01 2.08 4.53
C LEU A 52 -0.25 2.43 5.80
N THR A 53 -0.70 1.89 6.91
CA THR A 53 -0.07 2.02 8.23
C THR A 53 -0.11 0.68 8.96
N TRP A 54 0.69 0.54 10.00
CA TRP A 54 0.66 -0.59 10.93
C TRP A 54 1.26 -0.18 12.27
N VAL A 55 1.02 -1.01 13.29
CA VAL A 55 1.63 -0.83 14.60
C VAL A 55 2.86 -1.71 14.69
N ASP A 56 4.01 -1.09 14.95
CA ASP A 56 5.28 -1.80 15.01
C ASP A 56 5.28 -2.85 16.12
N ARG A 57 5.91 -4.00 15.84
CA ARG A 57 5.97 -5.20 16.72
C ARG A 57 4.63 -5.88 17.01
N LEU A 58 3.53 -5.43 16.40
CA LEU A 58 2.24 -6.12 16.45
C LEU A 58 1.93 -6.82 15.13
N CYS A 59 1.58 -8.10 15.24
CA CYS A 59 1.16 -8.90 14.10
C CYS A 59 -0.19 -8.42 13.56
N ARG A 60 -0.36 -8.48 12.23
CA ARG A 60 -1.66 -8.29 11.56
C ARG A 60 -2.31 -6.94 11.85
N THR A 61 -1.53 -5.86 11.77
CA THR A 61 -2.00 -4.48 11.94
C THR A 61 -1.92 -3.65 10.66
N LEU A 62 -1.60 -4.25 9.51
CA LEU A 62 -1.62 -3.56 8.21
C LEU A 62 -3.03 -3.06 7.92
N THR A 63 -3.15 -1.74 7.80
CA THR A 63 -4.41 -1.02 7.59
C THR A 63 -4.23 -0.04 6.45
N LEU A 64 -5.20 0.04 5.53
CA LEU A 64 -5.17 1.01 4.44
C LEU A 64 -5.56 2.39 4.94
N THR A 65 -4.90 3.42 4.42
CA THR A 65 -5.37 4.81 4.55
C THR A 65 -6.45 5.11 3.50
N GLY A 66 -7.06 6.30 3.53
CA GLY A 66 -7.97 6.73 2.46
C GLY A 66 -7.31 6.69 1.07
N LYS A 67 -6.06 7.14 0.97
CA LYS A 67 -5.24 7.04 -0.25
C LYS A 67 -5.02 5.58 -0.67
N GLY A 68 -4.73 4.70 0.29
CA GLY A 68 -4.59 3.26 0.06
C GLY A 68 -5.86 2.60 -0.47
N LEU A 69 -7.02 2.97 0.09
CA LEU A 69 -8.32 2.44 -0.32
C LEU A 69 -8.66 2.81 -1.77
N LEU A 70 -8.44 4.07 -2.14
CA LEU A 70 -8.64 4.53 -3.51
C LEU A 70 -7.69 3.81 -4.48
N ALA A 71 -6.40 3.70 -4.12
CA ALA A 71 -5.44 2.96 -4.93
C ALA A 71 -5.80 1.47 -5.07
N ALA A 72 -6.32 0.83 -4.01
CA ALA A 72 -6.79 -0.55 -4.03
C ALA A 72 -8.06 -0.76 -4.90
N GLN A 73 -8.80 0.31 -5.17
CA GLN A 73 -9.95 0.31 -6.07
C GLN A 73 -9.57 0.60 -7.53
N GLY A 74 -8.30 0.96 -7.77
CA GLY A 74 -7.79 1.26 -9.11
C GLY A 74 -7.76 2.75 -9.46
N TYR A 75 -8.09 3.64 -8.51
CA TYR A 75 -7.96 5.07 -8.71
C TYR A 75 -6.50 5.50 -8.65
N GLU A 76 -6.13 6.43 -9.51
CA GLU A 76 -4.82 7.07 -9.50
C GLU A 76 -4.95 8.50 -9.01
N LEU A 77 -4.05 8.90 -8.11
CA LEU A 77 -4.01 10.26 -7.59
C LEU A 77 -3.23 11.12 -8.58
N ILE A 78 -3.94 11.99 -9.29
CA ILE A 78 -3.38 12.85 -10.36
C ILE A 78 -3.07 14.25 -9.82
N TYR A 79 -3.81 14.70 -8.81
CA TYR A 79 -3.66 16.01 -8.19
C TYR A 79 -3.67 15.91 -6.66
N LEU A 80 -2.89 16.77 -6.01
CA LEU A 80 -2.89 17.02 -4.57
C LEU A 80 -3.32 18.46 -4.34
N CYS A 81 -4.10 18.72 -3.29
CA CYS A 81 -4.46 20.07 -2.87
C CYS A 81 -3.95 20.28 -1.44
N ASP A 82 -3.13 21.30 -1.24
CA ASP A 82 -2.59 21.69 0.08
C ASP A 82 -2.69 23.22 0.29
N GLN A 83 -1.99 23.74 1.29
CA GLN A 83 -2.02 25.16 1.64
C GLN A 83 -1.46 26.06 0.51
N ASP A 84 -0.66 25.51 -0.40
CA ASP A 84 -0.05 26.22 -1.52
C ASP A 84 -0.83 26.06 -2.84
N GLY A 85 -1.96 25.34 -2.82
CA GLY A 85 -2.86 25.19 -3.98
C GLY A 85 -2.95 23.76 -4.52
N ILE A 86 -3.37 23.64 -5.79
CA ILE A 86 -3.50 22.35 -6.49
C ILE A 86 -2.21 22.05 -7.25
N HIS A 87 -1.59 20.92 -6.94
CA HIS A 87 -0.35 20.45 -7.52
C HIS A 87 -0.58 19.16 -8.30
N GLU A 88 -0.06 19.08 -9.52
CA GLU A 88 -0.02 17.85 -10.29
C GLU A 88 0.95 16.85 -9.64
N VAL A 89 0.50 15.60 -9.46
CA VAL A 89 1.33 14.52 -8.92
C VAL A 89 2.23 13.98 -10.04
N ARG A 90 3.38 14.64 -10.23
CA ARG A 90 4.45 14.18 -11.16
C ARG A 90 5.27 13.02 -10.61
#